data_AF-A0A7T4QPP4-F1
#
_entry.id   AF-A0A7T4QPP4-F1
#
_cell.length_a   1.000
_cell.length_b   1.000
_cell.length_c   1.000
_cell.angle_alpha   90.00
_cell.angle_beta   90.00
_cell.angle_gamma   90.00
#
_symmetry.space_group_name_H-M   'P 1'
#
loop_
_entity.id
_entity.type
_entity.pdbx_description
1 polymer ?
#
loop_
_entity_poly.entity_id
_entity_poly.type
_entity_poly.pdbx_seq_one_letter_code
_entity_poly.pdbx_strand_id
1 'polypeptide(L)'
;MKRLHTKIGVGLIAGLLFCSCAKHEILQYGTEKPESIIAQENIDTYSPLISYIDKNAHPNFKWGVALNMDDYLNKGVMYRLANRNFEEMVMGYEMKHASIVQADGTLNLSKLERVIKAAQENNMALFGHTLTWHSGQNATYLNSLIAPVLLPPGSAPVPGGINVPSLSGYALKMTNPSVANAWEAQTAFDPKGLEDNTEYTLKITVRGSKAGNIGLDLQETVKYTGDSFGSIAFTTDYKEYELKVKTTAARTRFIINFGQFAGTVFIDNISLKKAGSNVELIPDGDFEKGISGWIGWGNSSTRSQSAVGEGYGGPGGIRVEKTPDEKKRILTEALETFIAGMMSVTKNYVKAWDVVNEPMSDWPDQYALKTGIGKTDLAEDEFYWQDYLGKDYAVKAIQLARKYGNPNDILFINDYGLEGGGNKCKGLIAYVNYVESKGAKVDGIGTQMHINSTANKDDIVNMYKLLAATGKLIKVSELDIGLGDNIKTANATAAMYQQQADMYKFVIEKYFEIIPKAQQYGITIWSPLDSPDRENSFWRRGEPIGIWTESFVRKPAYQAVAEALQKQK
;
A
#
# COMPACT_ATOMS: atom_id res chain seq x y z
N MET A 1 21.74 -39.35 -108.68
CA MET A 1 22.49 -40.60 -108.96
C MET A 1 22.55 -41.45 -107.69
N LYS A 2 21.84 -42.59 -107.70
CA LYS A 2 22.26 -43.91 -107.18
C LYS A 2 23.52 -43.92 -106.28
N ARG A 3 23.37 -44.34 -105.01
CA ARG A 3 23.94 -45.56 -104.38
C ARG A 3 25.48 -45.65 -104.50
N LEU A 4 26.27 -45.70 -103.43
CA LEU A 4 26.54 -46.87 -102.56
C LEU A 4 27.94 -46.54 -101.95
N HIS A 5 28.22 -46.54 -100.66
CA HIS A 5 28.71 -47.68 -99.85
C HIS A 5 29.01 -47.08 -98.45
N THR A 6 28.34 -47.44 -97.36
CA THR A 6 28.41 -48.70 -96.60
C THR A 6 29.84 -49.09 -96.22
N LYS A 7 30.10 -49.08 -94.90
CA LYS A 7 31.25 -49.61 -94.13
C LYS A 7 32.38 -48.61 -93.82
N ILE A 8 32.30 -48.02 -92.62
CA ILE A 8 33.28 -48.07 -91.53
C ILE A 8 33.00 -46.83 -90.67
N GLY A 9 32.61 -47.07 -89.42
CA GLY A 9 32.04 -46.06 -88.52
C GLY A 9 30.94 -46.64 -87.62
N VAL A 10 30.60 -47.92 -87.78
CA VAL A 10 29.92 -48.71 -86.75
C VAL A 10 31.00 -49.36 -85.91
N GLY A 11 31.15 -48.90 -84.67
CA GLY A 11 31.95 -49.57 -83.66
C GLY A 11 32.93 -48.66 -82.92
N LEU A 12 32.45 -47.62 -82.24
CA LEU A 12 33.09 -47.08 -81.01
C LEU A 12 32.32 -45.92 -80.35
N ILE A 13 30.98 -45.93 -80.30
CA ILE A 13 30.24 -45.18 -79.27
C ILE A 13 29.04 -46.04 -78.83
N ALA A 14 29.36 -47.20 -78.25
CA ALA A 14 28.44 -47.98 -77.43
C ALA A 14 29.02 -47.94 -76.01
N GLY A 15 28.63 -46.90 -75.26
CA GLY A 15 29.09 -46.69 -73.89
C GLY A 15 28.39 -45.48 -73.27
N LEU A 16 27.31 -45.76 -72.56
CA LEU A 16 26.68 -44.93 -71.51
C LEU A 16 25.76 -43.79 -71.97
N LEU A 17 24.54 -44.16 -72.40
CA LEU A 17 23.33 -43.35 -72.19
C LEU A 17 22.23 -44.24 -71.61
N PHE A 18 22.39 -44.62 -70.34
CA PHE A 18 21.27 -45.06 -69.49
C PHE A 18 20.68 -43.81 -68.82
N CYS A 19 19.85 -43.05 -69.55
CA CYS A 19 18.93 -42.12 -68.89
C CYS A 19 17.60 -42.84 -68.68
N SER A 20 17.45 -43.31 -67.46
CA SER A 20 16.19 -43.77 -66.86
C SER A 20 15.06 -42.77 -67.14
N CYS A 21 13.97 -43.23 -67.75
CA CYS A 21 12.67 -42.59 -67.64
C CYS A 21 12.14 -42.79 -66.22
N ALA A 22 12.65 -42.04 -65.24
CA ALA A 22 11.96 -41.88 -63.97
C ALA A 22 10.84 -40.86 -64.18
N LYS A 23 9.58 -41.31 -64.09
CA LYS A 23 8.43 -40.42 -63.88
C LYS A 23 8.77 -39.45 -62.75
N HIS A 24 8.63 -38.16 -62.98
CA HIS A 24 8.71 -37.15 -61.93
C HIS A 24 7.46 -37.27 -61.06
N GLU A 25 7.48 -38.22 -60.11
CA GLU A 25 6.56 -38.20 -58.99
C GLU A 25 7.07 -37.12 -58.03
N ILE A 26 6.41 -35.96 -58.06
CA ILE A 26 6.53 -35.01 -56.97
C ILE A 26 6.00 -35.75 -55.75
N LEU A 27 6.90 -36.17 -54.84
CA LEU A 27 6.52 -36.50 -53.48
C LEU A 27 5.85 -35.23 -52.92
N GLN A 28 4.52 -35.19 -52.91
CA GLN A 28 3.79 -34.21 -52.12
C GLN A 28 4.10 -34.51 -50.66
N TYR A 29 5.19 -33.95 -50.15
CA TYR A 29 5.37 -33.76 -48.72
C TYR A 29 4.40 -32.66 -48.29
N GLY A 30 3.11 -32.99 -48.27
CA GLY A 30 2.12 -32.23 -47.53
C GLY A 30 2.32 -32.56 -46.06
N THR A 31 3.06 -31.73 -45.33
CA THR A 31 3.04 -31.83 -43.87
C THR A 31 1.66 -31.39 -43.41
N GLU A 32 0.92 -32.27 -42.73
CA GLU A 32 -0.32 -31.88 -42.07
C GLU A 32 -0.04 -30.70 -41.14
N LYS A 33 -0.96 -29.75 -41.15
CA LYS A 33 -0.84 -28.54 -40.35
C LYS A 33 -0.80 -28.93 -38.87
N PRO A 34 0.17 -28.44 -38.06
CA PRO A 34 0.25 -28.82 -36.66
C PRO A 34 -1.05 -28.51 -35.91
N GLU A 35 -1.48 -29.41 -35.03
CA GLU A 35 -2.72 -29.25 -34.23
C GLU A 35 -2.74 -27.93 -33.45
N SER A 36 -1.58 -27.47 -32.96
CA SER A 36 -1.45 -26.20 -32.26
C SER A 36 -1.80 -24.98 -33.12
N ILE A 37 -1.50 -25.02 -34.42
CA ILE A 37 -1.85 -23.93 -35.36
C ILE A 37 -3.34 -23.99 -35.67
N ILE A 38 -3.91 -25.19 -35.86
CA ILE A 38 -5.36 -25.35 -36.07
C ILE A 38 -6.14 -24.86 -34.84
N ALA A 39 -5.70 -25.23 -33.64
CA ALA A 39 -6.31 -24.77 -32.39
C ALA A 39 -6.25 -23.24 -32.26
N GLN A 40 -5.11 -22.61 -32.57
CA GLN A 40 -4.99 -21.16 -32.54
C GLN A 40 -5.89 -20.47 -33.56
N GLU A 41 -5.96 -20.98 -34.80
CA GLU A 41 -6.85 -20.42 -35.82
C GLU A 41 -8.31 -20.48 -35.41
N ASN A 42 -8.73 -21.59 -34.77
CA ASN A 42 -10.07 -21.72 -34.22
C ASN A 42 -10.34 -20.65 -33.14
N ILE A 43 -9.40 -20.42 -32.22
CA ILE A 43 -9.51 -19.36 -31.20
C ILE A 43 -9.58 -17.97 -31.86
N ASP A 44 -8.83 -17.75 -32.94
CA ASP A 44 -8.80 -16.48 -33.65
C ASP A 44 -10.09 -16.22 -34.46
N THR A 45 -10.89 -17.24 -34.75
CA THR A 45 -12.21 -17.07 -35.39
C THR A 45 -13.27 -16.47 -34.45
N TYR A 46 -13.08 -16.52 -33.13
CA TYR A 46 -14.06 -15.98 -32.20
C TYR A 46 -14.29 -14.48 -32.43
N SER A 47 -15.55 -14.06 -32.42
CA SER A 47 -15.94 -12.65 -32.46
C SER A 47 -15.45 -11.88 -31.22
N PRO A 48 -15.44 -10.53 -31.26
CA PRO A 48 -15.10 -9.75 -30.07
C PRO A 48 -16.01 -10.04 -28.88
N LEU A 49 -15.47 -9.99 -27.65
CA LEU A 49 -16.18 -10.51 -26.46
C LEU A 49 -17.54 -9.85 -26.20
N ILE A 50 -17.64 -8.53 -26.40
CA ILE A 50 -18.91 -7.79 -26.26
C ILE A 50 -20.04 -8.33 -27.16
N SER A 51 -19.73 -8.99 -28.28
CA SER A 51 -20.75 -9.59 -29.16
C SER A 51 -21.42 -10.82 -28.56
N TYR A 52 -20.85 -11.41 -27.51
CA TYR A 52 -21.40 -12.56 -26.81
C TYR A 52 -22.31 -12.20 -25.64
N ILE A 53 -22.43 -10.92 -25.30
CA ILE A 53 -23.27 -10.45 -24.19
C ILE A 53 -24.68 -10.18 -24.71
N ASP A 54 -25.71 -10.86 -24.17
CA ASP A 54 -27.09 -10.48 -24.43
C ASP A 54 -27.54 -9.35 -23.49
N LYS A 55 -27.64 -8.14 -24.05
CA LYS A 55 -28.11 -6.95 -23.33
C LYS A 55 -29.61 -6.94 -23.06
N ASN A 56 -30.39 -7.78 -23.74
CA ASN A 56 -31.80 -7.94 -23.40
C ASN A 56 -31.96 -8.80 -22.14
N ALA A 57 -31.23 -9.91 -22.04
CA ALA A 57 -31.23 -10.76 -20.86
C ALA A 57 -30.52 -10.12 -19.66
N HIS A 58 -29.46 -9.32 -19.89
CA HIS A 58 -28.59 -8.73 -18.86
C HIS A 58 -28.32 -7.23 -19.12
N PRO A 59 -29.33 -6.35 -19.00
CA PRO A 59 -29.22 -4.94 -19.41
C PRO A 59 -28.24 -4.12 -18.59
N ASN A 60 -27.99 -4.50 -17.33
CA ASN A 60 -27.12 -3.77 -16.41
C ASN A 60 -25.71 -4.36 -16.30
N PHE A 61 -25.50 -5.56 -16.85
CA PHE A 61 -24.20 -6.25 -16.76
C PHE A 61 -23.16 -5.52 -17.61
N LYS A 62 -21.97 -5.31 -17.06
CA LYS A 62 -20.83 -4.72 -17.76
C LYS A 62 -19.63 -5.66 -17.86
N TRP A 63 -19.11 -5.82 -19.08
CA TRP A 63 -17.85 -6.50 -19.34
C TRP A 63 -16.69 -5.51 -19.44
N GLY A 64 -15.86 -5.49 -18.40
CA GLY A 64 -14.84 -4.48 -18.20
C GLY A 64 -13.40 -4.97 -18.39
N VAL A 65 -12.48 -4.01 -18.53
CA VAL A 65 -11.04 -4.25 -18.56
C VAL A 65 -10.29 -3.19 -17.75
N ALA A 66 -9.30 -3.58 -16.97
CA ALA A 66 -8.40 -2.61 -16.38
C ALA A 66 -7.23 -2.30 -17.32
N LEU A 67 -6.85 -1.03 -17.35
CA LEU A 67 -5.86 -0.49 -18.28
C LEU A 67 -4.94 0.51 -17.56
N ASN A 68 -3.73 0.65 -18.09
CA ASN A 68 -2.93 1.84 -17.85
C ASN A 68 -3.52 3.02 -18.64
N MET A 69 -3.56 4.21 -18.03
CA MET A 69 -4.20 5.38 -18.66
C MET A 69 -3.44 5.84 -19.91
N ASP A 70 -2.11 5.80 -19.88
CA ASP A 70 -1.28 6.24 -21.01
C ASP A 70 -1.41 5.25 -22.19
N ASP A 71 -1.54 3.93 -21.94
CA ASP A 71 -1.80 2.93 -22.99
C ASP A 71 -3.09 3.22 -23.78
N TYR A 72 -4.14 3.67 -23.08
CA TYR A 72 -5.41 4.04 -23.71
C TYR A 72 -5.28 5.37 -24.47
N LEU A 73 -4.67 6.39 -23.85
CA LEU A 73 -4.51 7.72 -24.44
C LEU A 73 -3.58 7.73 -25.67
N ASN A 74 -2.63 6.80 -25.75
CA ASN A 74 -1.74 6.65 -26.90
C ASN A 74 -2.43 6.07 -28.15
N LYS A 75 -3.70 5.65 -28.05
CA LYS A 75 -4.51 5.11 -29.16
C LYS A 75 -3.83 3.97 -29.94
N GLY A 76 -3.00 3.18 -29.24
CA GLY A 76 -2.22 2.07 -29.78
C GLY A 76 -3.00 0.76 -29.95
N VAL A 77 -2.28 -0.36 -29.95
CA VAL A 77 -2.89 -1.71 -30.06
C VAL A 77 -3.82 -1.98 -28.88
N MET A 78 -3.39 -1.62 -27.67
CA MET A 78 -4.18 -1.81 -26.45
C MET A 78 -5.52 -1.06 -26.49
N TYR A 79 -5.51 0.20 -26.90
CA TYR A 79 -6.73 0.99 -27.11
C TYR A 79 -7.70 0.30 -28.08
N ARG A 80 -7.21 -0.24 -29.20
CA ARG A 80 -8.06 -0.95 -30.17
C ARG A 80 -8.60 -2.26 -29.61
N LEU A 81 -7.78 -3.00 -28.87
CA LEU A 81 -8.19 -4.24 -28.21
C LEU A 81 -9.31 -3.95 -27.21
N ALA A 82 -9.12 -2.93 -26.37
CA ALA A 82 -10.06 -2.50 -25.33
C ALA A 82 -11.41 -2.12 -25.96
N ASN A 83 -11.43 -1.15 -26.87
CA ASN A 83 -12.65 -0.66 -27.51
C ASN A 83 -13.37 -1.71 -28.38
N ARG A 84 -12.65 -2.75 -28.82
CA ARG A 84 -13.25 -3.84 -29.60
C ARG A 84 -13.89 -4.91 -28.72
N ASN A 85 -13.39 -5.14 -27.50
CA ASN A 85 -13.79 -6.30 -26.69
C ASN A 85 -14.53 -5.96 -25.40
N PHE A 86 -14.54 -4.70 -24.96
CA PHE A 86 -15.06 -4.30 -23.65
C PHE A 86 -15.96 -3.06 -23.75
N GLU A 87 -16.78 -2.84 -22.72
CA GLU A 87 -17.71 -1.70 -22.64
C GLU A 87 -17.47 -0.80 -21.43
N GLU A 88 -16.64 -1.25 -20.48
CA GLU A 88 -16.21 -0.48 -19.32
C GLU A 88 -14.70 -0.62 -19.15
N MET A 89 -14.05 0.44 -18.70
CA MET A 89 -12.65 0.40 -18.32
C MET A 89 -12.44 0.90 -16.89
N VAL A 90 -11.41 0.36 -16.24
CA VAL A 90 -10.91 0.76 -14.92
C VAL A 90 -9.46 1.21 -15.10
N MET A 91 -9.04 2.31 -14.49
CA MET A 91 -7.63 2.72 -14.51
C MET A 91 -6.89 2.05 -13.35
N GLY A 92 -5.82 1.30 -13.65
CA GLY A 92 -5.13 0.49 -12.64
C GLY A 92 -4.43 1.28 -11.54
N TYR A 93 -4.01 2.52 -11.83
CA TYR A 93 -3.30 3.37 -10.86
C TYR A 93 -3.69 4.85 -10.91
N GLU A 94 -3.99 5.40 -12.08
CA GLU A 94 -3.99 6.84 -12.34
C GLU A 94 -5.17 7.60 -11.75
N MET A 95 -6.11 6.90 -11.12
CA MET A 95 -7.23 7.47 -10.36
C MET A 95 -7.07 7.28 -8.83
N LYS A 96 -5.97 6.68 -8.38
CA LYS A 96 -5.62 6.54 -6.95
C LYS A 96 -5.09 7.85 -6.39
N HIS A 97 -5.19 8.01 -5.07
CA HIS A 97 -4.83 9.24 -4.35
C HIS A 97 -3.41 9.72 -4.65
N ALA A 98 -2.42 8.81 -4.67
CA ALA A 98 -1.01 9.13 -4.99
C ALA A 98 -0.80 9.69 -6.40
N SER A 99 -1.63 9.32 -7.37
CA SER A 99 -1.52 9.82 -8.75
C SER A 99 -2.15 11.21 -8.92
N ILE A 100 -3.06 11.59 -8.04
CA ILE A 100 -3.85 12.81 -8.15
C ILE A 100 -3.31 13.90 -7.23
N VAL A 101 -3.04 13.58 -5.96
CA VAL A 101 -2.65 14.55 -4.93
C VAL A 101 -1.15 14.79 -4.97
N GLN A 102 -0.76 16.04 -5.24
CA GLN A 102 0.63 16.48 -5.29
C GLN A 102 1.18 16.74 -3.88
N ALA A 103 2.50 16.94 -3.77
CA ALA A 103 3.17 17.16 -2.47
C ALA A 103 2.69 18.40 -1.72
N ASP A 104 2.15 19.40 -2.42
CA ASP A 104 1.57 20.62 -1.85
C ASP A 104 0.05 20.51 -1.58
N GLY A 105 -0.55 19.34 -1.85
CA GLY A 105 -1.98 19.08 -1.72
C GLY A 105 -2.83 19.50 -2.92
N THR A 106 -2.23 20.08 -3.96
CA THR A 106 -2.95 20.38 -5.20
C THR A 106 -3.33 19.09 -5.95
N LEU A 107 -4.37 19.15 -6.78
CA LEU A 107 -4.89 18.00 -7.51
C LEU A 107 -4.50 18.07 -9.00
N ASN A 108 -3.82 17.04 -9.50
CA ASN A 108 -3.54 16.88 -10.93
C ASN A 108 -4.67 16.08 -11.60
N LEU A 109 -5.68 16.80 -12.09
CA LEU A 109 -6.87 16.21 -12.72
C LEU A 109 -6.79 16.19 -14.26
N SER A 110 -5.75 16.79 -14.84
CA SER A 110 -5.65 17.02 -16.29
C SER A 110 -5.65 15.71 -17.12
N LYS A 111 -4.96 14.67 -16.65
CA LYS A 111 -4.94 13.36 -17.32
C LYS A 111 -6.32 12.69 -17.26
N LEU A 112 -7.03 12.85 -16.13
CA LEU A 112 -8.37 12.30 -15.93
C LEU A 112 -9.39 12.91 -16.91
N GLU A 113 -9.35 14.22 -17.13
CA GLU A 113 -10.20 14.89 -18.13
C GLU A 113 -9.94 14.35 -19.55
N ARG A 114 -8.66 14.14 -19.89
CA ARG A 114 -8.27 13.60 -21.20
C ARG A 114 -8.78 12.17 -21.40
N VAL A 115 -8.66 11.31 -20.39
CA VAL A 115 -9.14 9.93 -20.52
C VAL A 115 -10.67 9.87 -20.60
N ILE A 116 -11.38 10.72 -19.86
CA ILE A 116 -12.85 10.83 -19.96
C ILE A 116 -13.26 11.19 -21.38
N LYS A 117 -12.61 12.19 -21.99
CA LYS A 117 -12.88 12.57 -23.37
C LYS A 117 -12.61 11.42 -24.35
N ALA A 118 -11.47 10.74 -24.22
CA ALA A 118 -11.13 9.61 -25.07
C ALA A 118 -12.14 8.46 -24.92
N ALA A 119 -12.64 8.22 -23.70
CA ALA A 119 -13.65 7.21 -23.41
C ALA A 119 -14.99 7.55 -24.07
N GLN A 120 -15.42 8.82 -23.98
CA GLN A 120 -16.63 9.35 -24.61
C GLN A 120 -16.61 9.16 -26.13
N GLU A 121 -15.47 9.44 -26.77
CA GLU A 121 -15.27 9.26 -28.22
C GLU A 121 -15.53 7.80 -28.69
N ASN A 122 -15.45 6.81 -27.79
CA ASN A 122 -15.61 5.39 -28.11
C ASN A 122 -16.81 4.72 -27.42
N ASN A 123 -17.66 5.49 -26.72
CA ASN A 123 -18.72 4.94 -25.87
C ASN A 123 -18.23 3.92 -24.83
N MET A 124 -16.98 4.07 -24.37
CA MET A 124 -16.38 3.22 -23.33
C MET A 124 -16.72 3.79 -21.96
N ALA A 125 -17.48 3.07 -21.14
CA ALA A 125 -17.75 3.52 -19.77
C ALA A 125 -16.45 3.56 -18.95
N LEU A 126 -16.38 4.49 -18.00
CA LEU A 126 -15.27 4.56 -17.04
C LEU A 126 -15.81 4.27 -15.65
N PHE A 127 -15.17 3.33 -14.97
CA PHE A 127 -15.44 3.00 -13.57
C PHE A 127 -14.33 3.59 -12.70
N GLY A 128 -14.70 4.30 -11.64
CA GLY A 128 -13.74 5.00 -10.80
C GLY A 128 -13.12 4.09 -9.75
N HIS A 129 -11.79 4.02 -9.73
CA HIS A 129 -11.01 3.22 -8.79
C HIS A 129 -9.76 4.02 -8.36
N THR A 130 -9.65 4.53 -7.15
CA THR A 130 -10.59 4.46 -6.01
C THR A 130 -10.47 5.72 -5.15
N LEU A 131 -11.51 6.03 -4.36
CA LEU A 131 -11.55 7.25 -3.53
C LEU A 131 -10.91 7.10 -2.15
N THR A 132 -10.86 5.89 -1.59
CA THR A 132 -10.14 5.62 -0.35
C THR A 132 -9.53 4.23 -0.39
N TRP A 133 -8.26 4.14 -0.03
CA TRP A 133 -7.52 2.89 0.08
C TRP A 133 -6.42 3.08 1.12
N HIS A 134 -5.85 1.98 1.59
CA HIS A 134 -4.69 2.03 2.49
C HIS A 134 -3.37 2.08 1.71
N SER A 135 -3.33 1.65 0.45
CA SER A 135 -2.19 1.76 -0.48
C SER A 135 -2.51 2.75 -1.61
N GLY A 136 -1.52 3.10 -2.43
CA GLY A 136 -1.66 4.07 -3.51
C GLY A 136 -2.03 5.46 -3.00
N GLN A 137 -1.58 5.82 -1.80
CA GLN A 137 -1.79 7.12 -1.18
C GLN A 137 -0.53 7.98 -1.29
N ASN A 138 -0.66 9.30 -1.49
CA ASN A 138 0.43 10.21 -1.17
C ASN A 138 0.60 10.31 0.36
N ALA A 139 1.17 9.27 0.97
CA ALA A 139 1.30 9.17 2.43
C ALA A 139 2.24 10.25 2.99
N THR A 140 3.27 10.64 2.24
CA THR A 140 4.16 11.76 2.59
C THR A 140 3.36 13.05 2.80
N TYR A 141 2.49 13.41 1.86
CA TYR A 141 1.62 14.58 2.00
C TYR A 141 0.69 14.43 3.21
N LEU A 142 -0.04 13.32 3.33
CA LEU A 142 -0.99 13.10 4.43
C LEU A 142 -0.30 13.15 5.81
N ASN A 143 0.86 12.52 5.95
CA ASN A 143 1.66 12.54 7.17
C ASN A 143 2.19 13.95 7.48
N SER A 144 2.53 14.75 6.46
CA SER A 144 2.95 16.14 6.66
C SER A 144 1.84 17.01 7.25
N LEU A 145 0.58 16.76 6.87
CA LEU A 145 -0.57 17.51 7.40
C LEU A 145 -0.75 17.30 8.91
N ILE A 146 -0.50 16.08 9.37
CA ILE A 146 -0.64 15.68 10.78
C ILE A 146 0.68 15.71 11.56
N ALA A 147 1.76 16.13 10.89
CA ALA A 147 3.06 16.27 11.52
C ALA A 147 3.00 17.29 12.67
N PRO A 148 3.82 17.11 13.70
CA PRO A 148 3.91 18.06 14.81
C PRO A 148 4.30 19.45 14.32
N VAL A 149 3.79 20.47 15.01
CA VAL A 149 4.17 21.86 14.72
C VAL A 149 5.44 22.18 15.48
N LEU A 150 6.45 22.67 14.76
CA LEU A 150 7.69 23.19 15.35
C LEU A 150 7.51 24.69 15.59
N LEU A 151 7.48 25.12 16.85
CA LEU A 151 7.42 26.53 17.19
C LEU A 151 8.81 27.19 17.11
N PRO A 152 8.93 28.39 16.51
CA PRO A 152 10.15 29.18 16.56
C PRO A 152 10.63 29.41 18.00
N PRO A 153 11.96 29.49 18.24
CA PRO A 153 12.49 29.92 19.52
C PRO A 153 11.86 31.26 19.96
N GLY A 154 11.30 31.32 21.18
CA GLY A 154 10.71 32.55 21.73
C GLY A 154 9.28 32.88 21.26
N SER A 155 8.54 31.94 20.68
CA SER A 155 7.12 32.13 20.32
C SER A 155 6.27 32.46 21.55
N ALA A 156 5.48 33.55 21.49
CA ALA A 156 4.66 34.03 22.61
C ALA A 156 3.47 33.09 22.92
N PRO A 157 3.06 32.99 24.21
CA PRO A 157 1.88 32.22 24.59
C PRO A 157 0.61 32.82 23.99
N VAL A 158 -0.23 31.96 23.42
CA VAL A 158 -1.58 32.32 22.95
C VAL A 158 -2.57 32.06 24.08
N PRO A 159 -3.51 32.97 24.40
CA PRO A 159 -4.52 32.73 25.43
C PRO A 159 -5.33 31.46 25.14
N GLY A 160 -5.26 30.47 26.03
CA GLY A 160 -5.91 29.15 25.89
C GLY A 160 -4.97 27.99 25.48
N GLY A 161 -3.68 28.24 25.26
CA GLY A 161 -2.68 27.25 24.86
C GLY A 161 -1.56 27.02 25.88
N ILE A 162 -0.90 25.87 25.73
CA ILE A 162 0.18 25.28 26.55
C ILE A 162 1.22 26.31 27.03
N ASN A 163 1.62 26.17 28.29
CA ASN A 163 2.62 27.02 28.96
C ASN A 163 4.00 26.79 28.31
N VAL A 164 4.54 27.80 27.61
CA VAL A 164 5.88 27.76 27.00
C VAL A 164 6.84 28.57 27.88
N PRO A 165 7.94 27.98 28.39
CA PRO A 165 8.95 28.73 29.16
C PRO A 165 9.60 29.83 28.31
N SER A 166 9.82 31.01 28.89
CA SER A 166 10.47 32.14 28.21
C SER A 166 11.94 31.85 27.98
N LEU A 167 12.40 31.96 26.72
CA LEU A 167 13.80 31.91 26.27
C LEU A 167 14.60 30.71 26.79
N SER A 168 14.89 29.76 25.90
CA SER A 168 15.83 28.66 26.15
C SER A 168 17.20 29.21 26.47
N GLY A 169 17.57 29.18 27.74
CA GLY A 169 18.91 29.54 28.14
C GLY A 169 19.84 28.36 27.95
N TYR A 170 20.24 27.73 29.05
CA TYR A 170 21.37 26.82 29.08
C TYR A 170 20.94 25.39 29.46
N ALA A 171 21.80 24.41 29.17
CA ALA A 171 21.67 23.03 29.62
C ALA A 171 23.03 22.50 30.08
N LEU A 172 23.02 21.40 30.83
CA LEU A 172 24.19 20.58 31.07
C LEU A 172 24.53 19.80 29.79
N LYS A 173 25.64 20.15 29.16
CA LYS A 173 26.16 19.50 27.95
C LYS A 173 27.25 18.51 28.34
N MET A 174 27.04 17.23 28.03
CA MET A 174 28.01 16.15 28.30
C MET A 174 28.40 15.50 26.98
N THR A 175 29.69 15.28 26.72
CA THR A 175 30.14 14.63 25.48
C THR A 175 31.06 13.47 25.80
N ASN A 176 30.76 12.31 25.20
CA ASN A 176 31.58 11.12 25.27
C ASN A 176 32.11 10.76 23.88
N PRO A 177 33.44 10.71 23.67
CA PRO A 177 34.01 10.51 22.33
C PRO A 177 33.79 9.10 21.75
N SER A 178 33.63 8.08 22.60
CA SER A 178 33.52 6.68 22.17
C SER A 178 32.66 5.86 23.13
N VAL A 179 32.16 4.70 22.67
CA VAL A 179 31.43 3.76 23.53
C VAL A 179 32.42 3.09 24.50
N ALA A 180 32.06 3.05 25.77
CA ALA A 180 32.78 2.44 26.87
C ALA A 180 31.77 1.75 27.84
N ASN A 181 32.26 1.14 28.93
CA ASN A 181 31.37 0.64 29.96
C ASN A 181 30.58 1.79 30.62
N ALA A 182 29.39 1.51 31.15
CA ALA A 182 28.48 2.54 31.64
C ALA A 182 29.12 3.48 32.70
N TRP A 183 29.95 2.93 33.59
CA TRP A 183 30.66 3.67 34.64
C TRP A 183 31.95 4.38 34.18
N GLU A 184 32.38 4.16 32.94
CA GLU A 184 33.62 4.74 32.42
C GLU A 184 33.44 6.14 31.83
N ALA A 185 32.22 6.65 31.70
CA ALA A 185 31.94 8.08 31.51
C ALA A 185 30.74 8.48 32.37
N GLN A 186 30.99 9.33 33.39
CA GLN A 186 30.01 9.69 34.40
C GLN A 186 30.03 11.19 34.70
N THR A 187 28.84 11.75 34.91
CA THR A 187 28.63 13.10 35.43
C THR A 187 27.83 12.97 36.73
N ALA A 188 28.20 13.73 37.76
CA ALA A 188 27.67 13.56 39.09
C ALA A 188 27.43 14.87 39.81
N PHE A 189 26.52 14.83 40.78
CA PHE A 189 26.23 15.90 41.72
C PHE A 189 26.10 15.30 43.13
N ASP A 190 26.56 16.00 44.16
CA ASP A 190 26.54 15.51 45.55
C ASP A 190 25.44 16.22 46.36
N PRO A 191 24.16 15.78 46.25
CA PRO A 191 23.05 16.41 46.95
C PRO A 191 23.21 16.29 48.47
N LYS A 192 22.73 17.30 49.20
CA LYS A 192 22.68 17.28 50.67
C LYS A 192 21.30 16.84 51.15
N GLY A 193 21.24 16.02 52.19
CA GLY A 193 19.98 15.61 52.80
C GLY A 193 19.33 14.38 52.18
N LEU A 194 20.08 13.53 51.49
CA LEU A 194 19.63 12.17 51.17
C LEU A 194 19.57 11.33 52.45
N GLU A 195 18.46 10.64 52.61
CA GLU A 195 18.12 9.77 53.74
C GLU A 195 17.98 8.31 53.29
N ASP A 196 18.30 7.39 54.20
CA ASP A 196 18.14 5.95 54.04
C ASP A 196 16.65 5.55 53.99
N ASN A 197 16.33 4.43 53.33
CA ASN A 197 14.97 3.86 53.28
C ASN A 197 13.88 4.84 52.80
N THR A 198 14.25 5.81 51.98
CA THR A 198 13.42 6.94 51.58
C THR A 198 13.21 6.96 50.07
N GLU A 199 11.98 7.24 49.64
CA GLU A 199 11.65 7.38 48.22
C GLU A 199 11.97 8.78 47.70
N TYR A 200 12.57 8.85 46.52
CA TYR A 200 12.88 10.08 45.79
C TYR A 200 12.25 10.05 44.41
N THR A 201 11.78 11.22 43.97
CA THR A 201 11.31 11.46 42.60
C THR A 201 12.32 12.35 41.88
N LEU A 202 12.78 11.88 40.72
CA LEU A 202 13.64 12.60 39.80
C LEU A 202 12.80 13.05 38.60
N LYS A 203 12.81 14.35 38.32
CA LYS A 203 12.36 14.95 37.06
C LYS A 203 13.58 15.41 36.28
N ILE A 204 13.63 15.10 34.99
CA ILE A 204 14.78 15.42 34.14
C ILE A 204 14.36 15.53 32.68
N THR A 205 14.92 16.49 31.95
CA THR A 205 14.67 16.70 30.52
C THR A 205 15.92 16.37 29.73
N VAL A 206 15.83 15.46 28.75
CA VAL A 206 17.02 14.89 28.07
C VAL A 206 16.85 14.87 26.56
N ARG A 207 17.91 15.25 25.83
CA ARG A 207 18.11 14.94 24.40
C ARG A 207 19.57 14.54 24.11
N GLY A 208 19.79 13.89 22.98
CA GLY A 208 21.12 13.54 22.48
C GLY A 208 21.44 14.17 21.13
N SER A 209 22.70 14.05 20.69
CA SER A 209 23.10 14.31 19.31
C SER A 209 22.59 13.24 18.33
N LYS A 210 22.13 12.10 18.86
CA LYS A 210 21.45 10.99 18.20
C LYS A 210 20.66 10.20 19.26
N ALA A 211 19.79 9.29 18.83
CA ALA A 211 19.08 8.41 19.76
C ALA A 211 20.05 7.54 20.58
N GLY A 212 19.75 7.32 21.86
CA GLY A 212 20.64 6.65 22.79
C GLY A 212 20.04 6.40 24.16
N ASN A 213 20.87 5.88 25.07
CA ASN A 213 20.49 5.59 26.45
C ASN A 213 21.53 6.13 27.45
N ILE A 214 21.07 6.59 28.60
CA ILE A 214 21.88 6.90 29.79
C ILE A 214 21.29 6.20 31.02
N GLY A 215 22.13 5.82 31.98
CA GLY A 215 21.71 5.26 33.27
C GLY A 215 21.76 6.31 34.38
N LEU A 216 20.87 6.21 35.37
CA LEU A 216 20.74 7.19 36.45
C LEU A 216 20.71 6.48 37.80
N ASP A 217 21.58 6.89 38.73
CA ASP A 217 21.72 6.22 40.04
C ASP A 217 21.88 7.22 41.19
N LEU A 218 21.43 6.81 42.38
CA LEU A 218 21.95 7.35 43.65
C LEU A 218 23.03 6.43 44.17
N GLN A 219 24.23 6.94 44.41
CA GLN A 219 25.41 6.17 44.82
C GLN A 219 25.99 6.70 46.14
N GLU A 220 26.61 5.80 46.91
CA GLU A 220 27.48 6.15 48.02
C GLU A 220 28.93 6.34 47.55
N THR A 221 29.54 7.44 47.97
CA THR A 221 30.84 7.92 47.47
C THR A 221 32.08 7.10 47.86
N VAL A 222 32.01 6.23 48.87
CA VAL A 222 33.16 5.46 49.38
C VAL A 222 33.13 4.01 48.86
N LYS A 223 31.98 3.35 48.92
CA LYS A 223 31.75 1.94 48.59
C LYS A 223 31.17 1.75 47.19
N TYR A 224 30.75 2.83 46.53
CA TYR A 224 30.18 2.81 45.17
C TYR A 224 28.91 1.97 45.01
N THR A 225 28.27 1.56 46.10
CA THR A 225 26.97 0.92 46.09
C THR A 225 25.89 1.95 45.77
N GLY A 226 24.90 1.59 44.97
CA GLY A 226 23.84 2.52 44.58
C GLY A 226 22.47 1.88 44.43
N ASP A 227 21.47 2.74 44.36
CA ASP A 227 20.10 2.42 43.99
C ASP A 227 19.80 3.09 42.65
N SER A 228 19.30 2.32 41.68
CA SER A 228 19.12 2.80 40.31
C SER A 228 17.73 3.34 40.06
N PHE A 229 17.64 4.48 39.37
CA PHE A 229 16.41 4.94 38.72
C PHE A 229 16.13 4.20 37.41
N GLY A 230 17.09 3.39 36.93
CA GLY A 230 17.05 2.74 35.63
C GLY A 230 17.69 3.57 34.52
N SER A 231 17.32 3.26 33.27
CA SER A 231 17.83 3.93 32.07
C SER A 231 16.80 4.81 31.41
N ILE A 232 17.25 5.96 30.87
CA ILE A 232 16.46 6.82 29.99
C ILE A 232 16.88 6.56 28.54
N ALA A 233 15.91 6.15 27.72
CA ALA A 233 16.02 6.15 26.27
C ALA A 233 15.60 7.51 25.71
N PHE A 234 16.51 8.23 25.05
CA PHE A 234 16.26 9.56 24.47
C PHE A 234 16.52 9.59 22.96
N THR A 235 16.04 10.65 22.32
CA THR A 235 16.21 10.91 20.88
C THR A 235 16.99 12.22 20.68
N THR A 236 16.99 12.75 19.46
CA THR A 236 17.52 14.10 19.19
C THR A 236 16.64 15.22 19.76
N ASP A 237 15.38 14.91 20.09
CA ASP A 237 14.42 15.85 20.66
C ASP A 237 14.45 15.76 22.19
N TYR A 238 14.25 16.90 22.87
CA TYR A 238 14.08 16.92 24.32
C TYR A 238 12.80 16.22 24.74
N LYS A 239 12.90 15.38 25.77
CA LYS A 239 11.76 14.77 26.43
C LYS A 239 11.92 14.83 27.94
N GLU A 240 10.82 15.08 28.63
CA GLU A 240 10.74 15.04 30.09
C GLU A 240 10.53 13.60 30.57
N TYR A 241 11.19 13.27 31.68
CA TYR A 241 11.07 11.97 32.35
C TYR A 241 10.84 12.19 33.85
N GLU A 242 9.95 11.39 34.43
CA GLU A 242 9.76 11.29 35.87
C GLU A 242 10.09 9.86 36.30
N LEU A 243 11.10 9.70 37.15
CA LEU A 243 11.59 8.42 37.65
C LEU A 243 11.55 8.41 39.18
N LYS A 244 11.42 7.22 39.77
CA LYS A 244 11.40 7.05 41.22
C LYS A 244 12.42 6.00 41.64
N VAL A 245 13.03 6.22 42.80
CA VAL A 245 13.89 5.25 43.46
C VAL A 245 13.65 5.29 44.95
N LYS A 246 13.75 4.13 45.61
CA LYS A 246 13.79 4.04 47.06
C LYS A 246 15.21 3.70 47.49
N THR A 247 15.81 4.54 48.32
CA THR A 247 17.15 4.28 48.86
C THR A 247 17.10 3.06 49.77
N THR A 248 18.08 2.17 49.66
CA THR A 248 18.19 0.96 50.52
C THR A 248 19.19 1.13 51.67
N ALA A 249 20.04 2.16 51.57
CA ALA A 249 21.01 2.59 52.57
C ALA A 249 21.41 4.05 52.27
N ALA A 250 22.33 4.60 53.05
CA ALA A 250 22.88 5.94 52.81
C ALA A 250 23.40 6.10 51.37
N ARG A 251 22.99 7.19 50.73
CA ARG A 251 23.45 7.65 49.41
C ARG A 251 23.90 9.09 49.52
N THR A 252 24.93 9.45 48.78
CA THR A 252 25.59 10.76 48.89
C THR A 252 25.78 11.46 47.55
N ARG A 253 25.49 10.77 46.43
CA ARG A 253 25.76 11.24 45.08
C ARG A 253 24.63 10.84 44.12
N PHE A 254 24.24 11.74 43.24
CA PHE A 254 23.47 11.45 42.04
C PHE A 254 24.43 11.30 40.86
N ILE A 255 24.26 10.25 40.04
CA ILE A 255 25.13 9.93 38.91
C ILE A 255 24.31 9.76 37.63
N ILE A 256 24.85 10.32 36.55
CA ILE A 256 24.46 10.07 35.18
C ILE A 256 25.56 9.27 34.50
N ASN A 257 25.25 8.03 34.14
CA ASN A 257 26.12 7.10 33.42
C ASN A 257 25.85 7.22 31.93
N PHE A 258 26.85 7.63 31.15
CA PHE A 258 26.71 7.81 29.70
C PHE A 258 27.84 7.17 28.90
N GLY A 259 28.63 6.28 29.53
CA GLY A 259 29.74 5.57 28.88
C GLY A 259 29.33 4.75 27.66
N GLN A 260 28.13 4.15 27.67
CA GLN A 260 27.65 3.35 26.54
C GLN A 260 27.14 4.19 25.35
N PHE A 261 27.08 5.52 25.47
CA PHE A 261 26.64 6.43 24.42
C PHE A 261 27.81 7.26 23.90
N ALA A 262 28.19 7.06 22.64
CA ALA A 262 29.16 7.92 21.94
C ALA A 262 28.44 9.09 21.26
N GLY A 263 28.61 10.30 21.76
CA GLY A 263 27.94 11.50 21.29
C GLY A 263 27.81 12.57 22.38
N THR A 264 26.96 13.56 22.13
CA THR A 264 26.64 14.63 23.09
C THR A 264 25.25 14.42 23.66
N VAL A 265 25.10 14.55 24.97
CA VAL A 265 23.83 14.55 25.70
C VAL A 265 23.62 15.93 26.31
N PHE A 266 22.40 16.43 26.22
CA PHE A 266 21.97 17.65 26.89
C PHE A 266 20.91 17.31 27.92
N ILE A 267 21.13 17.78 29.16
CA ILE A 267 20.23 17.62 30.28
C ILE A 267 19.78 18.99 30.77
N ASP A 268 18.50 19.13 31.03
CA ASP A 268 17.90 20.36 31.53
C ASP A 268 16.74 20.09 32.49
N ASN A 269 16.33 21.10 33.25
CA ASN A 269 15.26 21.08 34.26
C ASN A 269 15.33 19.85 35.17
N ILE A 270 16.50 19.58 35.75
CA ILE A 270 16.67 18.49 36.71
C ILE A 270 16.14 18.89 38.10
N SER A 271 15.32 18.03 38.68
CA SER A 271 14.74 18.21 40.02
C SER A 271 14.75 16.87 40.75
N LEU A 272 15.36 16.82 41.93
CA LEU A 272 15.40 15.64 42.79
C LEU A 272 14.79 15.98 44.14
N LYS A 273 13.67 15.33 44.48
CA LYS A 273 12.93 15.60 45.72
C LYS A 273 12.60 14.31 46.47
N LYS A 274 12.63 14.39 47.80
CA LYS A 274 12.06 13.35 48.66
C LYS A 274 10.54 13.28 48.43
N ALA A 275 9.98 12.08 48.35
CA ALA A 275 8.55 11.88 48.17
C ALA A 275 7.75 12.63 49.25
N GLY A 276 6.79 13.46 48.82
CA GLY A 276 5.99 14.30 49.71
C GLY A 276 6.67 15.57 50.23
N SER A 277 7.92 15.86 49.83
CA SER A 277 8.63 17.10 50.16
C SER A 277 8.71 18.04 48.95
N ASN A 278 8.72 19.34 49.23
CA ASN A 278 8.98 20.38 48.22
C ASN A 278 10.44 20.87 48.23
N VAL A 279 11.29 20.31 49.10
CA VAL A 279 12.71 20.67 49.19
C VAL A 279 13.45 20.09 47.99
N GLU A 280 14.06 20.98 47.20
CA GLU A 280 14.91 20.62 46.06
C GLU A 280 16.31 20.23 46.53
N LEU A 281 16.80 19.07 46.08
CA LEU A 281 18.13 18.56 46.45
C LEU A 281 19.20 18.87 45.41
N ILE A 282 18.81 19.26 44.19
CA ILE A 282 19.69 19.75 43.12
C ILE A 282 19.30 21.18 42.78
N PRO A 283 19.90 22.20 43.43
CA PRO A 283 19.63 23.60 43.11
C PRO A 283 20.13 23.97 41.71
N ASP A 284 19.48 24.94 41.08
CA ASP A 284 19.81 25.47 39.75
C ASP A 284 19.89 24.38 38.66
N GLY A 285 18.98 23.40 38.72
CA GLY A 285 18.88 22.30 37.75
C GLY A 285 18.35 22.68 36.37
N ASP A 286 18.00 23.95 36.17
CA ASP A 286 17.73 24.58 34.87
C ASP A 286 19.02 25.09 34.19
N PHE A 287 20.17 25.02 34.89
CA PHE A 287 21.49 25.39 34.39
C PHE A 287 21.66 26.82 33.90
N GLU A 288 20.69 27.71 34.18
CA GLU A 288 20.73 29.12 33.76
C GLU A 288 21.86 29.90 34.45
N LYS A 289 22.29 29.44 35.62
CA LYS A 289 23.39 30.01 36.41
C LYS A 289 24.70 29.23 36.29
N GLY A 290 24.79 28.32 35.32
CA GLY A 290 25.96 27.47 35.10
C GLY A 290 25.82 26.07 35.72
N ILE A 291 26.89 25.29 35.61
CA ILE A 291 26.95 23.89 36.06
C ILE A 291 27.70 23.74 37.40
N SER A 292 27.65 24.76 38.26
CA SER A 292 28.37 24.74 39.54
C SER A 292 27.91 23.54 40.41
N GLY A 293 28.86 22.85 41.03
CA GLY A 293 28.59 21.63 41.82
C GLY A 293 28.50 20.33 41.01
N TRP A 294 28.47 20.41 39.67
CA TRP A 294 28.53 19.23 38.80
C TRP A 294 29.97 18.82 38.52
N ILE A 295 30.26 17.54 38.75
CA ILE A 295 31.56 16.92 38.55
C ILE A 295 31.43 15.73 37.59
N GLY A 296 32.53 15.09 37.23
CA GLY A 296 32.50 13.95 36.31
C GLY A 296 33.90 13.43 35.99
N TRP A 297 33.97 12.27 35.36
CA TRP A 297 35.22 11.59 35.03
C TRP A 297 35.04 10.54 33.94
N GLY A 298 36.19 10.10 33.44
CA GLY A 298 36.31 8.89 32.62
C GLY A 298 36.12 9.11 31.11
N ASN A 299 36.68 8.17 30.34
CA ASN A 299 36.67 8.06 28.88
C ASN A 299 36.96 9.36 28.10
N SER A 300 37.79 10.24 28.66
CA SER A 300 38.06 11.58 28.09
C SER A 300 36.77 12.39 27.82
N SER A 301 35.70 12.10 28.56
CA SER A 301 34.42 12.78 28.44
C SER A 301 34.50 14.21 28.98
N THR A 302 33.70 15.10 28.39
CA THR A 302 33.62 16.51 28.77
C THR A 302 32.24 16.85 29.30
N ARG A 303 32.19 17.88 30.16
CA ARG A 303 30.94 18.51 30.58
C ARG A 303 31.12 20.02 30.66
N SER A 304 30.13 20.75 30.18
CA SER A 304 30.10 22.21 30.22
C SER A 304 28.67 22.70 30.35
N GLN A 305 28.50 23.96 30.71
CA GLN A 305 27.28 24.66 30.36
C GLN A 305 27.21 24.72 28.82
N SER A 306 26.02 24.54 28.25
CA SER A 306 25.81 24.62 26.81
C SER A 306 25.96 26.04 26.28
N ALA A 307 25.84 26.25 24.97
CA ALA A 307 25.61 27.60 24.45
C ALA A 307 24.19 28.09 24.83
N VAL A 308 23.99 29.41 24.86
CA VAL A 308 22.64 30.02 24.97
C VAL A 308 21.77 29.48 23.86
N GLY A 309 20.55 29.09 24.19
CA GLY A 309 19.63 28.46 23.26
C GLY A 309 19.78 26.94 23.21
N GLU A 310 20.84 26.30 23.69
CA GLU A 310 20.89 24.82 23.64
C GLU A 310 20.05 24.13 24.74
N GLY A 311 19.54 24.90 25.71
CA GLY A 311 18.60 24.48 26.74
C GLY A 311 17.25 24.01 26.20
N TYR A 312 16.42 23.43 27.07
CA TYR A 312 15.06 23.03 26.77
C TYR A 312 14.26 24.25 26.26
N GLY A 313 13.64 24.11 25.07
CA GLY A 313 13.03 25.23 24.31
C GLY A 313 13.95 25.88 23.26
N GLY A 314 15.16 25.34 23.05
CA GLY A 314 16.23 25.78 22.15
C GLY A 314 16.04 25.60 20.65
N PRO A 315 17.01 25.95 19.76
CA PRO A 315 16.96 25.59 18.34
C PRO A 315 16.77 24.06 18.23
N GLY A 316 15.58 23.68 17.80
CA GLY A 316 14.95 22.38 18.04
C GLY A 316 13.43 22.53 18.28
N GLY A 317 13.01 23.69 18.80
CA GLY A 317 11.61 24.12 18.94
C GLY A 317 10.84 23.34 20.02
N ILE A 318 9.73 23.91 20.47
CA ILE A 318 8.68 23.11 21.11
C ILE A 318 7.95 22.38 20.01
N ARG A 319 7.99 21.05 20.07
CA ARG A 319 7.22 20.17 19.21
C ARG A 319 5.83 20.02 19.81
N VAL A 320 4.86 20.70 19.22
CA VAL A 320 3.45 20.56 19.61
C VAL A 320 2.83 19.45 18.76
N GLU A 321 2.59 18.31 19.40
CA GLU A 321 1.82 17.23 18.79
C GLU A 321 0.38 17.69 18.53
N LYS A 322 -0.12 17.43 17.32
CA LYS A 322 -1.54 17.61 17.04
C LYS A 322 -2.33 16.57 17.82
N THR A 323 -3.39 17.01 18.49
CA THR A 323 -4.33 16.15 19.20
C THR A 323 -5.03 15.19 18.23
N PRO A 324 -5.57 14.05 18.72
CA PRO A 324 -6.35 13.14 17.88
C PRO A 324 -7.49 13.83 17.12
N ASP A 325 -8.20 14.77 17.77
CA ASP A 325 -9.31 15.51 17.15
C ASP A 325 -8.84 16.47 16.04
N GLU A 326 -7.69 17.14 16.24
CA GLU A 326 -7.09 17.96 15.19
C GLU A 326 -6.65 17.12 13.99
N LYS A 327 -5.98 15.99 14.23
CA LYS A 327 -5.57 15.05 13.17
C LYS A 327 -6.78 14.55 12.39
N LYS A 328 -7.84 14.13 13.11
CA LYS A 328 -9.10 13.68 12.50
C LYS A 328 -9.73 14.76 11.65
N ARG A 329 -9.82 16.01 12.14
CA ARG A 329 -10.38 17.14 11.37
C ARG A 329 -9.57 17.42 10.10
N ILE A 330 -8.26 17.56 10.23
CA ILE A 330 -7.35 17.86 9.11
C ILE A 330 -7.42 16.79 8.02
N LEU A 331 -7.37 15.51 8.42
CA LEU A 331 -7.45 14.40 7.46
C LEU A 331 -8.85 14.28 6.85
N THR A 332 -9.91 14.61 7.59
CA THR A 332 -11.27 14.68 7.03
C THR A 332 -11.37 15.78 5.96
N GLU A 333 -10.76 16.95 6.18
CA GLU A 333 -10.71 18.05 5.21
C GLU A 333 -9.90 17.66 3.96
N ALA A 334 -8.77 16.96 4.14
CA ALA A 334 -7.97 16.44 3.03
C ALA A 334 -8.75 15.41 2.18
N LEU A 335 -9.45 14.48 2.86
CA LEU A 335 -10.31 13.49 2.20
C LEU A 335 -11.45 14.16 1.41
N GLU A 336 -12.10 15.16 2.01
CA GLU A 336 -13.14 15.95 1.35
C GLU A 336 -12.61 16.71 0.13
N THR A 337 -11.42 17.32 0.24
CA THR A 337 -10.77 18.02 -0.88
C THR A 337 -10.51 17.07 -2.05
N PHE A 338 -9.94 15.89 -1.77
CA PHE A 338 -9.67 14.88 -2.79
C PHE A 338 -10.97 14.39 -3.46
N ILE A 339 -11.96 13.94 -2.69
CA ILE A 339 -13.22 13.42 -3.23
C ILE A 339 -13.98 14.50 -4.01
N ALA A 340 -14.05 15.73 -3.49
CA ALA A 340 -14.70 16.84 -4.19
C ALA A 340 -14.03 17.15 -5.53
N GLY A 341 -12.69 17.18 -5.56
CA GLY A 341 -11.93 17.40 -6.78
C GLY A 341 -12.13 16.30 -7.81
N MET A 342 -12.02 15.02 -7.41
CA MET A 342 -12.32 13.89 -8.29
C MET A 342 -13.73 13.99 -8.89
N MET A 343 -14.75 14.25 -8.04
CA MET A 343 -16.13 14.36 -8.49
C MET A 343 -16.38 15.56 -9.41
N SER A 344 -15.64 16.67 -9.22
CA SER A 344 -15.80 17.88 -10.04
C SER A 344 -15.57 17.66 -11.54
N VAL A 345 -14.63 16.77 -11.89
CA VAL A 345 -14.29 16.43 -13.28
C VAL A 345 -14.97 15.14 -13.77
N THR A 346 -15.31 14.22 -12.86
CA THR A 346 -15.82 12.90 -13.22
C THR A 346 -17.34 12.77 -13.24
N LYS A 347 -18.09 13.56 -12.44
CA LYS A 347 -19.53 13.35 -12.19
C LYS A 347 -20.39 13.28 -13.45
N ASN A 348 -20.00 13.93 -14.53
CA ASN A 348 -20.78 13.90 -15.77
C ASN A 348 -20.65 12.58 -16.54
N TYR A 349 -19.60 11.78 -16.29
CA TYR A 349 -19.29 10.60 -17.08
C TYR A 349 -19.10 9.32 -16.26
N VAL A 350 -18.37 9.37 -15.15
CA VAL A 350 -18.16 8.23 -14.26
C VAL A 350 -19.40 8.07 -13.39
N LYS A 351 -20.06 6.91 -13.48
CA LYS A 351 -21.34 6.62 -12.79
C LYS A 351 -21.23 5.53 -11.72
N ALA A 352 -20.07 4.91 -11.57
CA ALA A 352 -19.82 3.91 -10.56
C ALA A 352 -18.40 4.04 -10.02
N TRP A 353 -18.25 3.80 -8.72
CA TRP A 353 -16.99 3.99 -7.99
C TRP A 353 -16.75 2.90 -6.97
N ASP A 354 -15.52 2.41 -6.91
CA ASP A 354 -14.97 1.89 -5.66
C ASP A 354 -14.69 3.09 -4.76
N VAL A 355 -15.57 3.32 -3.78
CA VAL A 355 -15.37 4.40 -2.81
C VAL A 355 -14.35 3.99 -1.76
N VAL A 356 -14.40 2.73 -1.34
CA VAL A 356 -13.51 2.15 -0.34
C VAL A 356 -12.92 0.87 -0.89
N ASN A 357 -11.61 0.81 -1.00
CA ASN A 357 -10.86 -0.36 -1.44
C ASN A 357 -10.14 -1.02 -0.28
N GLU A 358 -10.20 -2.34 -0.23
CA GLU A 358 -9.52 -3.25 0.70
C GLU A 358 -9.53 -2.81 2.17
N PRO A 359 -10.73 -2.59 2.75
CA PRO A 359 -10.84 -2.22 4.16
C PRO A 359 -10.49 -3.37 5.11
N MET A 360 -10.68 -4.63 4.72
CA MET A 360 -10.66 -5.76 5.65
C MET A 360 -9.26 -6.33 5.84
N SER A 361 -8.90 -6.63 7.09
CA SER A 361 -7.62 -7.25 7.41
C SER A 361 -7.54 -8.68 6.87
N ASP A 362 -6.32 -9.12 6.54
CA ASP A 362 -6.06 -10.50 6.13
C ASP A 362 -5.79 -11.41 7.34
N TRP A 363 -5.16 -10.85 8.38
CA TRP A 363 -4.76 -11.53 9.62
C TRP A 363 -4.55 -10.51 10.75
N PRO A 364 -4.70 -10.86 12.04
CA PRO A 364 -5.24 -12.13 12.55
C PRO A 364 -6.77 -12.24 12.46
N ASP A 365 -7.47 -11.13 12.32
CA ASP A 365 -8.93 -11.08 12.31
C ASP A 365 -9.46 -10.51 11.00
N GLN A 366 -10.10 -11.35 10.20
CA GLN A 366 -10.70 -10.98 8.91
C GLN A 366 -12.02 -10.20 9.03
N TYR A 367 -12.52 -9.98 10.25
CA TYR A 367 -13.61 -9.04 10.56
C TYR A 367 -13.10 -7.65 11.00
N ALA A 368 -11.80 -7.52 11.25
CA ALA A 368 -11.20 -6.24 11.61
C ALA A 368 -10.85 -5.43 10.35
N LEU A 369 -10.77 -4.10 10.51
CA LEU A 369 -10.25 -3.21 9.48
C LEU A 369 -8.72 -3.27 9.48
N LYS A 370 -8.12 -3.08 8.30
CA LYS A 370 -6.66 -2.94 8.17
C LYS A 370 -6.16 -1.74 8.97
N THR A 371 -5.02 -1.91 9.64
CA THR A 371 -4.35 -0.86 10.42
C THR A 371 -2.86 -0.84 10.12
N GLY A 372 -2.27 0.35 10.16
CA GLY A 372 -0.82 0.54 10.13
C GLY A 372 -0.19 0.54 11.52
N ILE A 373 -1.01 0.59 12.58
CA ILE A 373 -0.53 0.59 13.96
C ILE A 373 0.25 -0.69 14.25
N GLY A 374 1.49 -0.52 14.69
CA GLY A 374 2.38 -1.63 15.04
C GLY A 374 3.16 -2.22 13.86
N LYS A 375 2.95 -1.75 12.63
CA LYS A 375 3.81 -2.12 11.49
C LYS A 375 5.14 -1.36 11.55
N THR A 376 6.24 -2.08 11.38
CA THR A 376 7.60 -1.53 11.35
C THR A 376 8.06 -1.14 9.94
N ASP A 377 7.48 -1.76 8.92
CA ASP A 377 7.91 -1.64 7.52
C ASP A 377 6.72 -1.21 6.64
N LEU A 378 6.21 0.01 6.88
CA LEU A 378 5.18 0.61 6.05
C LEU A 378 5.78 1.08 4.71
N ALA A 379 5.11 0.74 3.61
CA ALA A 379 5.52 1.23 2.30
C ALA A 379 5.26 2.74 2.17
N GLU A 380 6.01 3.41 1.28
CA GLU A 380 5.94 4.88 1.12
C GLU A 380 4.56 5.40 0.68
N ASP A 381 3.76 4.54 0.05
CA ASP A 381 2.41 4.85 -0.42
C ASP A 381 1.29 4.34 0.49
N GLU A 382 1.64 3.81 1.68
CA GLU A 382 0.68 3.31 2.65
C GLU A 382 0.19 4.37 3.64
N PHE A 383 -1.13 4.55 3.74
CA PHE A 383 -1.77 5.40 4.74
C PHE A 383 -3.13 4.84 5.16
N TYR A 384 -3.31 4.58 6.45
CA TYR A 384 -4.49 3.90 6.99
C TYR A 384 -5.50 4.90 7.56
N TRP A 385 -6.48 5.29 6.74
CA TRP A 385 -7.53 6.24 7.13
C TRP A 385 -8.25 5.90 8.44
N GLN A 386 -8.48 4.62 8.69
CA GLN A 386 -9.19 4.16 9.89
C GLN A 386 -8.41 4.44 11.19
N ASP A 387 -7.08 4.51 11.14
CA ASP A 387 -6.24 4.79 12.31
C ASP A 387 -6.46 6.20 12.88
N TYR A 388 -7.01 7.11 12.07
CA TYR A 388 -7.26 8.50 12.43
C TYR A 388 -8.75 8.88 12.42
N LEU A 389 -9.52 8.35 11.47
CA LEU A 389 -10.95 8.65 11.31
C LEU A 389 -11.84 7.61 12.01
N GLY A 390 -11.27 6.48 12.43
CA GLY A 390 -11.99 5.32 12.97
C GLY A 390 -12.78 4.57 11.89
N LYS A 391 -13.62 3.62 12.32
CA LYS A 391 -14.50 2.83 11.44
C LYS A 391 -15.43 3.68 10.57
N ASP A 392 -15.70 4.93 10.95
CA ASP A 392 -16.58 5.84 10.22
C ASP A 392 -15.92 6.46 8.97
N TYR A 393 -14.64 6.19 8.67
CA TYR A 393 -13.98 6.76 7.49
C TYR A 393 -14.70 6.39 6.18
N ALA A 394 -15.21 5.16 6.07
CA ALA A 394 -16.01 4.72 4.92
C ALA A 394 -17.37 5.42 4.84
N VAL A 395 -18.03 5.62 5.99
CA VAL A 395 -19.29 6.39 6.09
C VAL A 395 -19.07 7.79 5.52
N LYS A 396 -17.99 8.45 5.97
CA LYS A 396 -17.62 9.78 5.52
C LYS A 396 -17.29 9.81 4.03
N ALA A 397 -16.49 8.88 3.52
CA ALA A 397 -16.12 8.81 2.11
C ALA A 397 -17.35 8.65 1.21
N ILE A 398 -18.30 7.77 1.57
CA ILE A 398 -19.54 7.56 0.81
C ILE A 398 -20.44 8.80 0.86
N GLN A 399 -20.59 9.44 2.03
CA GLN A 399 -21.34 10.69 2.14
C GLN A 399 -20.74 11.80 1.28
N LEU A 400 -19.41 11.91 1.23
CA LEU A 400 -18.71 12.87 0.37
C LEU A 400 -18.90 12.55 -1.11
N ALA A 401 -18.76 11.28 -1.51
CA ALA A 401 -19.02 10.84 -2.88
C ALA A 401 -20.46 11.17 -3.31
N ARG A 402 -21.44 10.96 -2.44
CA ARG A 402 -22.84 11.36 -2.66
C ARG A 402 -23.04 12.87 -2.73
N LYS A 403 -22.38 13.63 -1.85
CA LYS A 403 -22.49 15.09 -1.77
C LYS A 403 -21.96 15.77 -3.04
N TYR A 404 -20.85 15.29 -3.58
CA TYR A 404 -20.16 15.94 -4.70
C TYR A 404 -20.41 15.27 -6.07
N GLY A 405 -20.76 13.98 -6.08
CA GLY A 405 -21.16 13.24 -7.26
C GLY A 405 -22.66 13.40 -7.58
N ASN A 406 -23.28 12.34 -8.07
CA ASN A 406 -24.70 12.30 -8.37
C ASN A 406 -25.48 11.42 -7.38
N PRO A 407 -26.79 11.71 -7.15
CA PRO A 407 -27.64 10.87 -6.31
C PRO A 407 -27.73 9.40 -6.75
N ASN A 408 -27.60 9.16 -8.05
CA ASN A 408 -27.78 7.85 -8.67
C ASN A 408 -26.45 7.17 -9.06
N ASP A 409 -25.29 7.73 -8.69
CA ASP A 409 -24.02 7.01 -8.90
C ASP A 409 -24.04 5.69 -8.10
N ILE A 410 -23.32 4.66 -8.53
CA ILE A 410 -23.30 3.37 -7.86
C ILE A 410 -22.01 3.27 -7.03
N LEU A 411 -22.13 3.15 -5.71
CA LEU A 411 -20.98 3.20 -4.81
C LEU A 411 -20.69 1.81 -4.22
N PHE A 412 -19.48 1.33 -4.50
CA PHE A 412 -18.97 0.04 -4.09
C PHE A 412 -18.01 0.15 -2.90
N ILE A 413 -17.99 -0.90 -2.08
CA ILE A 413 -16.83 -1.28 -1.27
C ILE A 413 -16.22 -2.54 -1.91
N ASN A 414 -14.93 -2.49 -2.22
CA ASN A 414 -14.19 -3.51 -2.97
C ASN A 414 -13.10 -4.16 -2.10
N ASP A 415 -12.86 -5.46 -2.24
CA ASP A 415 -11.78 -6.17 -1.52
C ASP A 415 -11.35 -7.47 -2.25
N TYR A 416 -10.18 -8.01 -1.91
CA TYR A 416 -9.68 -9.31 -2.39
C TYR A 416 -9.78 -10.41 -1.34
N GLY A 417 -9.59 -11.67 -1.77
CA GLY A 417 -9.53 -12.82 -0.89
C GLY A 417 -10.89 -13.19 -0.28
N LEU A 418 -11.97 -12.64 -0.82
CA LEU A 418 -13.33 -12.95 -0.38
C LEU A 418 -13.71 -14.40 -0.71
N GLU A 419 -13.05 -14.94 -1.74
CA GLU A 419 -13.09 -16.32 -2.18
C GLU A 419 -12.24 -17.28 -1.32
N GLY A 420 -11.60 -16.80 -0.25
CA GLY A 420 -10.71 -17.59 0.63
C GLY A 420 -11.40 -18.23 1.85
N GLY A 421 -12.48 -18.99 1.66
CA GLY A 421 -13.18 -19.71 2.75
C GLY A 421 -14.27 -18.91 3.48
N GLY A 422 -14.50 -17.66 3.08
CA GLY A 422 -15.71 -16.90 3.40
C GLY A 422 -15.68 -16.04 4.67
N ASN A 423 -14.67 -16.15 5.54
CA ASN A 423 -14.57 -15.28 6.73
C ASN A 423 -14.35 -13.81 6.37
N LYS A 424 -13.40 -13.51 5.48
CA LYS A 424 -13.19 -12.14 4.98
C LYS A 424 -14.42 -11.59 4.24
N CYS A 425 -15.11 -12.42 3.45
CA CYS A 425 -16.38 -12.05 2.80
C CYS A 425 -17.46 -11.67 3.83
N LYS A 426 -17.66 -12.47 4.87
CA LYS A 426 -18.58 -12.15 5.97
C LYS A 426 -18.16 -10.90 6.73
N GLY A 427 -16.85 -10.71 6.94
CA GLY A 427 -16.29 -9.50 7.54
C GLY A 427 -16.62 -8.25 6.75
N LEU A 428 -16.43 -8.29 5.43
CA LEU A 428 -16.77 -7.19 4.53
C LEU A 428 -18.28 -6.90 4.54
N ILE A 429 -19.13 -7.93 4.49
CA ILE A 429 -20.59 -7.78 4.59
C ILE A 429 -20.98 -7.14 5.93
N ALA A 430 -20.35 -7.55 7.04
CA ALA A 430 -20.58 -6.95 8.34
C ALA A 430 -20.16 -5.47 8.38
N TYR A 431 -19.04 -5.12 7.72
CA TYR A 431 -18.61 -3.73 7.63
C TYR A 431 -19.52 -2.88 6.73
N VAL A 432 -20.00 -3.42 5.60
CA VAL A 432 -21.04 -2.78 4.77
C VAL A 432 -22.28 -2.49 5.62
N ASN A 433 -22.79 -3.48 6.36
CA ASN A 433 -23.95 -3.29 7.25
C ASN A 433 -23.69 -2.23 8.34
N TYR A 434 -22.47 -2.19 8.89
CA TYR A 434 -22.08 -1.14 9.83
C TYR A 434 -22.14 0.25 9.18
N VAL A 435 -21.56 0.42 7.99
CA VAL A 435 -21.58 1.69 7.26
C VAL A 435 -23.01 2.16 6.98
N GLU A 436 -23.89 1.23 6.61
CA GLU A 436 -25.31 1.51 6.38
C GLU A 436 -26.07 1.87 7.65
N SER A 437 -25.76 1.20 8.76
CA SER A 437 -26.32 1.55 10.08
C SER A 437 -25.97 2.97 10.54
N LYS A 438 -24.92 3.58 9.95
CA LYS A 438 -24.49 4.96 10.20
C LYS A 438 -25.07 5.97 9.18
N GLY A 439 -25.95 5.52 8.28
CA GLY A 439 -26.69 6.39 7.37
C GLY A 439 -26.03 6.63 6.01
N ALA A 440 -24.94 5.93 5.68
CA ALA A 440 -24.35 5.94 4.33
C ALA A 440 -24.89 4.76 3.51
N LYS A 441 -25.31 4.96 2.26
CA LYS A 441 -25.83 3.88 1.41
C LYS A 441 -24.70 3.22 0.60
N VAL A 442 -24.54 1.91 0.73
CA VAL A 442 -23.64 1.10 -0.11
C VAL A 442 -24.50 0.39 -1.15
N ASP A 443 -24.28 0.65 -2.44
CA ASP A 443 -25.08 0.04 -3.51
C ASP A 443 -24.54 -1.31 -3.96
N GLY A 444 -23.23 -1.50 -3.85
CA GLY A 444 -22.57 -2.70 -4.33
C GLY A 444 -21.38 -3.17 -3.51
N ILE A 445 -21.02 -4.44 -3.72
CA ILE A 445 -19.82 -5.07 -3.19
C ILE A 445 -18.98 -5.56 -4.37
N GLY A 446 -17.73 -5.12 -4.41
CA GLY A 446 -16.72 -5.58 -5.35
C GLY A 446 -15.92 -6.75 -4.77
N THR A 447 -15.69 -7.78 -5.58
CA THR A 447 -14.75 -8.86 -5.27
C THR A 447 -13.66 -8.89 -6.34
N GLN A 448 -12.42 -8.66 -5.95
CA GLN A 448 -11.30 -8.52 -6.90
C GLN A 448 -11.09 -9.80 -7.70
N MET A 449 -11.13 -10.98 -7.06
CA MET A 449 -10.93 -12.28 -7.70
C MET A 449 -9.55 -12.47 -8.35
N HIS A 450 -8.50 -12.01 -7.68
CA HIS A 450 -7.11 -12.35 -8.02
C HIS A 450 -6.77 -13.79 -7.63
N ILE A 451 -7.11 -14.75 -8.48
CA ILE A 451 -7.04 -16.18 -8.15
C ILE A 451 -5.99 -16.92 -8.99
N ASN A 452 -5.79 -18.20 -8.69
CA ASN A 452 -5.05 -19.14 -9.52
C ASN A 452 -6.01 -20.17 -10.13
N SER A 453 -5.58 -20.85 -11.20
CA SER A 453 -6.31 -21.94 -11.84
C SER A 453 -6.58 -23.14 -10.90
N THR A 454 -5.87 -23.18 -9.77
CA THR A 454 -5.99 -24.17 -8.69
C THR A 454 -6.88 -23.72 -7.53
N ALA A 455 -7.48 -22.52 -7.59
CA ALA A 455 -8.34 -22.01 -6.54
C ALA A 455 -9.54 -22.94 -6.25
N ASN A 456 -9.96 -22.98 -4.99
CA ASN A 456 -11.06 -23.84 -4.57
C ASN A 456 -12.39 -23.34 -5.12
N LYS A 457 -13.00 -24.15 -5.99
CA LYS A 457 -14.28 -23.85 -6.65
C LYS A 457 -15.45 -23.74 -5.66
N ASP A 458 -15.44 -24.50 -4.57
CA ASP A 458 -16.49 -24.46 -3.56
C ASP A 458 -16.44 -23.15 -2.76
N ASP A 459 -15.24 -22.63 -2.48
CA ASP A 459 -15.09 -21.36 -1.79
C ASP A 459 -15.54 -20.17 -2.66
N ILE A 460 -15.27 -20.21 -3.97
CA ILE A 460 -15.80 -19.24 -4.94
C ILE A 460 -17.34 -19.28 -4.98
N VAL A 461 -17.93 -20.48 -5.04
CA VAL A 461 -19.39 -20.65 -5.01
C VAL A 461 -19.99 -20.14 -3.69
N ASN A 462 -19.34 -20.44 -2.56
CA ASN A 462 -19.77 -19.96 -1.25
C ASN A 462 -19.71 -18.43 -1.16
N MET A 463 -18.64 -17.80 -1.66
CA MET A 463 -18.53 -16.35 -1.76
C MET A 463 -19.67 -15.76 -2.58
N TYR A 464 -19.95 -16.27 -3.78
CA TYR A 464 -21.08 -15.77 -4.59
C TYR A 464 -22.43 -15.92 -3.90
N LYS A 465 -22.66 -17.01 -3.17
CA LYS A 465 -23.90 -17.19 -2.39
C LYS A 465 -24.02 -16.16 -1.28
N LEU A 466 -22.94 -15.89 -0.54
CA LEU A 466 -22.88 -14.87 0.50
C LEU A 466 -23.16 -13.48 -0.08
N LEU A 467 -22.52 -13.15 -1.20
CA LEU A 467 -22.69 -11.87 -1.90
C LEU A 467 -24.11 -11.71 -2.45
N ALA A 468 -24.67 -12.73 -3.11
CA ALA A 468 -26.05 -12.73 -3.60
C ALA A 468 -27.06 -12.44 -2.48
N ALA A 469 -26.88 -13.06 -1.31
CA ALA A 469 -27.77 -12.91 -0.16
C ALA A 469 -27.83 -11.48 0.41
N THR A 470 -26.88 -10.61 0.07
CA THR A 470 -26.86 -9.21 0.54
C THR A 470 -27.90 -8.31 -0.14
N GLY A 471 -28.43 -8.72 -1.30
CA GLY A 471 -29.27 -7.87 -2.14
C GLY A 471 -28.52 -6.71 -2.83
N LYS A 472 -27.20 -6.60 -2.65
CA LYS A 472 -26.36 -5.56 -3.27
C LYS A 472 -26.00 -5.90 -4.72
N LEU A 473 -25.62 -4.88 -5.48
CA LEU A 473 -24.95 -5.08 -6.77
C LEU A 473 -23.60 -5.76 -6.55
N ILE A 474 -23.32 -6.81 -7.31
CA ILE A 474 -22.07 -7.57 -7.22
C ILE A 474 -21.26 -7.28 -8.47
N LYS A 475 -19.99 -6.92 -8.27
CA LYS A 475 -19.00 -6.76 -9.34
C LYS A 475 -17.83 -7.69 -9.07
N VAL A 476 -17.48 -8.53 -10.05
CA VAL A 476 -16.13 -9.10 -10.08
C VAL A 476 -15.23 -8.03 -10.66
N SER A 477 -14.40 -7.40 -9.84
CA SER A 477 -13.81 -6.09 -10.15
C SER A 477 -12.43 -6.18 -10.81
N GLU A 478 -11.66 -7.24 -10.57
CA GLU A 478 -10.25 -7.30 -10.95
C GLU A 478 -9.83 -8.74 -11.33
N LEU A 479 -10.66 -9.45 -12.10
CA LEU A 479 -10.42 -10.85 -12.41
C LEU A 479 -9.11 -11.03 -13.19
N ASP A 480 -8.20 -11.78 -12.60
CA ASP A 480 -7.07 -12.40 -13.28
C ASP A 480 -6.82 -13.79 -12.68
N ILE A 481 -6.34 -14.71 -13.51
CA ILE A 481 -6.19 -16.11 -13.11
C ILE A 481 -4.77 -16.54 -13.46
N GLY A 482 -3.90 -16.70 -12.46
CA GLY A 482 -2.56 -17.27 -12.63
C GLY A 482 -2.61 -18.79 -12.77
N LEU A 483 -1.45 -19.41 -13.04
CA LEU A 483 -1.35 -20.88 -13.12
C LEU A 483 -1.09 -21.54 -11.75
N GLY A 484 -0.92 -20.75 -10.68
CA GLY A 484 -0.46 -21.22 -9.38
C GLY A 484 1.06 -21.25 -9.25
N ASP A 485 1.54 -21.33 -8.02
CA ASP A 485 2.96 -21.54 -7.66
C ASP A 485 3.97 -20.59 -8.35
N ASN A 486 3.54 -19.35 -8.65
CA ASN A 486 4.31 -18.35 -9.39
C ASN A 486 4.86 -18.83 -10.75
N ILE A 487 4.18 -19.78 -11.40
CA ILE A 487 4.57 -20.33 -12.70
C ILE A 487 4.59 -19.21 -13.75
N LYS A 488 5.77 -19.02 -14.37
CA LYS A 488 5.99 -18.00 -15.40
C LYS A 488 5.54 -18.48 -16.78
N THR A 489 5.25 -17.52 -17.66
CA THR A 489 4.79 -17.76 -19.05
C THR A 489 5.69 -18.75 -19.80
N ALA A 490 7.02 -18.65 -19.62
CA ALA A 490 7.99 -19.55 -20.25
C ALA A 490 7.88 -21.01 -19.82
N ASN A 491 7.28 -21.28 -18.65
CA ASN A 491 7.13 -22.61 -18.06
C ASN A 491 5.68 -23.14 -18.19
N ALA A 492 4.79 -22.39 -18.83
CA ALA A 492 3.40 -22.77 -18.98
C ALA A 492 3.23 -23.89 -20.02
N THR A 493 2.42 -24.89 -19.69
CA THR A 493 2.09 -26.00 -20.59
C THR A 493 0.68 -25.84 -21.17
N ALA A 494 0.37 -26.53 -22.28
CA ALA A 494 -0.97 -26.53 -22.85
C ALA A 494 -2.05 -26.98 -21.86
N ALA A 495 -1.74 -27.98 -21.02
CA ALA A 495 -2.66 -28.46 -19.98
C ALA A 495 -2.93 -27.39 -18.90
N MET A 496 -1.92 -26.63 -18.50
CA MET A 496 -2.08 -25.51 -17.57
C MET A 496 -2.93 -24.39 -18.16
N TYR A 497 -2.73 -24.06 -19.44
CA TYR A 497 -3.58 -23.09 -20.15
C TYR A 497 -5.03 -23.57 -20.27
N GLN A 498 -5.25 -24.87 -20.46
CA GLN A 498 -6.60 -25.43 -20.46
C GLN A 498 -7.24 -25.34 -19.07
N GLN A 499 -6.49 -25.65 -17.99
CA GLN A 499 -6.99 -25.51 -16.63
C GLN A 499 -7.36 -24.05 -16.29
N GLN A 500 -6.54 -23.09 -16.73
CA GLN A 500 -6.84 -21.67 -16.62
C GLN A 500 -8.13 -21.31 -17.37
N ALA A 501 -8.29 -21.79 -18.61
CA ALA A 501 -9.48 -21.56 -19.42
C ALA A 501 -10.74 -22.12 -18.74
N ASP A 502 -10.67 -23.34 -18.19
CA ASP A 502 -11.76 -23.97 -17.45
C ASP A 502 -12.13 -23.19 -16.19
N MET A 503 -11.16 -22.56 -15.50
CA MET A 503 -11.43 -21.71 -14.34
C MET A 503 -12.10 -20.40 -14.75
N TYR A 504 -11.65 -19.74 -15.82
CA TYR A 504 -12.34 -18.55 -16.36
C TYR A 504 -13.81 -18.85 -16.68
N LYS A 505 -14.06 -19.96 -17.39
CA LYS A 505 -15.42 -20.41 -17.72
C LYS A 505 -16.24 -20.67 -16.47
N PHE A 506 -15.67 -21.38 -15.49
CA PHE A 506 -16.34 -21.68 -14.23
C PHE A 506 -16.74 -20.41 -13.46
N VAL A 507 -15.82 -19.46 -13.29
CA VAL A 507 -16.08 -18.19 -12.57
C VAL A 507 -17.22 -17.42 -13.22
N ILE A 508 -17.18 -17.25 -14.55
CA ILE A 508 -18.19 -16.50 -15.30
C ILE A 508 -19.54 -17.20 -15.23
N GLU A 509 -19.60 -18.51 -15.51
CA GLU A 509 -20.86 -19.26 -15.46
C GLU A 509 -21.48 -19.24 -14.06
N LYS A 510 -20.67 -19.39 -13.00
CA LYS A 510 -21.18 -19.33 -11.61
C LYS A 510 -21.62 -17.95 -11.18
N TYR A 511 -20.99 -16.89 -11.67
CA TYR A 511 -21.47 -15.53 -11.44
C TYR A 511 -22.90 -15.37 -11.98
N PHE A 512 -23.16 -15.74 -13.23
CA PHE A 512 -24.50 -15.63 -13.82
C PHE A 512 -25.52 -16.58 -13.20
N GLU A 513 -25.10 -17.79 -12.81
CA GLU A 513 -25.96 -18.79 -12.17
C GLU A 513 -26.40 -18.37 -10.75
N ILE A 514 -25.49 -17.82 -9.95
CA ILE A 514 -25.70 -17.60 -8.52
C ILE A 514 -26.14 -16.17 -8.22
N ILE A 515 -25.57 -15.16 -8.87
CA ILE A 515 -25.91 -13.76 -8.63
C ILE A 515 -27.22 -13.44 -9.36
N PRO A 516 -28.28 -12.98 -8.67
CA PRO A 516 -29.54 -12.61 -9.32
C PRO A 516 -29.34 -11.52 -10.39
N LYS A 517 -30.05 -11.59 -11.51
CA LYS A 517 -29.90 -10.66 -12.64
C LYS A 517 -29.92 -9.17 -12.25
N ALA A 518 -30.78 -8.79 -11.30
CA ALA A 518 -30.87 -7.41 -10.82
C ALA A 518 -29.65 -6.94 -10.01
N GLN A 519 -28.86 -7.89 -9.48
CA GLN A 519 -27.64 -7.66 -8.73
C GLN A 519 -26.38 -7.76 -9.60
N GLN A 520 -26.49 -8.19 -10.86
CA GLN A 520 -25.32 -8.38 -11.72
C GLN A 520 -24.81 -7.05 -12.27
N TYR A 521 -23.81 -6.43 -11.62
CA TYR A 521 -23.19 -5.21 -12.15
C TYR A 521 -22.22 -5.52 -13.29
N GLY A 522 -21.34 -6.51 -13.13
CA GLY A 522 -20.35 -6.80 -14.16
C GLY A 522 -19.14 -7.62 -13.71
N ILE A 523 -18.30 -7.95 -14.69
CA ILE A 523 -17.01 -8.60 -14.52
C ILE A 523 -15.97 -7.77 -15.26
N THR A 524 -14.88 -7.41 -14.59
CA THR A 524 -13.72 -6.72 -15.17
C THR A 524 -12.52 -7.64 -15.18
N ILE A 525 -11.81 -7.74 -16.30
CA ILE A 525 -10.51 -8.41 -16.41
C ILE A 525 -9.40 -7.42 -16.01
N TRP A 526 -8.59 -7.75 -15.00
CA TRP A 526 -7.58 -6.82 -14.48
C TRP A 526 -6.37 -6.67 -15.39
N SER A 527 -5.97 -7.75 -16.07
CA SER A 527 -4.93 -7.68 -17.09
C SER A 527 -5.39 -8.40 -18.35
N PRO A 528 -5.67 -7.69 -19.45
CA PRO A 528 -6.03 -8.37 -20.69
C PRO A 528 -4.85 -9.22 -21.21
N LEU A 529 -3.61 -8.75 -21.03
CA LEU A 529 -2.40 -9.46 -21.43
C LEU A 529 -1.79 -10.24 -20.27
N ASP A 530 -0.98 -11.23 -20.60
CA ASP A 530 -0.03 -11.83 -19.66
C ASP A 530 0.92 -10.78 -19.09
N SER A 531 1.32 -10.94 -17.82
CA SER A 531 2.19 -9.98 -17.17
C SER A 531 3.61 -10.11 -17.71
N PRO A 532 4.26 -8.99 -18.09
CA PRO A 532 5.64 -9.03 -18.52
C PRO A 532 6.58 -9.49 -17.42
N ASP A 533 7.64 -10.20 -17.79
CA ASP A 533 8.74 -10.53 -16.88
C ASP A 533 9.82 -9.43 -16.90
N ARG A 534 9.51 -8.29 -16.29
CA ARG A 534 10.41 -7.13 -16.22
C ARG A 534 10.40 -6.52 -14.83
N GLU A 535 11.48 -5.84 -14.46
CA GLU A 535 11.67 -5.28 -13.11
C GLU A 535 10.59 -4.29 -12.69
N ASN A 536 10.03 -3.55 -13.66
CA ASN A 536 8.93 -2.61 -13.44
C ASN A 536 7.52 -3.26 -13.46
N SER A 537 7.43 -4.59 -13.47
CA SER A 537 6.16 -5.31 -13.39
C SER A 537 5.87 -5.63 -11.92
N PHE A 538 5.04 -4.79 -11.29
CA PHE A 538 4.81 -4.86 -9.84
C PHE A 538 3.71 -5.86 -9.44
N TRP A 539 2.89 -6.32 -10.39
CA TRP A 539 1.81 -7.28 -10.15
C TRP A 539 2.05 -8.55 -10.97
N ARG A 540 2.11 -9.72 -10.29
CA ARG A 540 2.26 -11.05 -10.89
C ARG A 540 3.29 -11.13 -12.03
N ARG A 541 4.46 -10.50 -11.81
CA ARG A 541 5.56 -10.39 -12.78
C ARG A 541 5.84 -11.71 -13.51
N GLY A 542 5.77 -11.69 -14.84
CA GLY A 542 6.08 -12.83 -15.71
C GLY A 542 5.06 -13.97 -15.71
N GLU A 543 3.93 -13.84 -15.03
CA GLU A 543 2.90 -14.88 -14.99
C GLU A 543 1.87 -14.71 -16.10
N PRO A 544 1.35 -15.81 -16.66
CA PRO A 544 0.46 -15.74 -17.80
C PRO A 544 -1.00 -15.53 -17.35
N ILE A 545 -1.30 -14.36 -16.78
CA ILE A 545 -2.58 -14.05 -16.12
C ILE A 545 -3.70 -13.59 -17.05
N GLY A 546 -3.36 -13.14 -18.27
CA GLY A 546 -4.30 -12.53 -19.19
C GLY A 546 -5.08 -13.54 -20.02
N ILE A 547 -6.00 -13.05 -20.84
CA ILE A 547 -6.70 -13.87 -21.85
C ILE A 547 -6.09 -13.68 -23.25
N TRP A 548 -5.12 -12.78 -23.37
CA TRP A 548 -4.16 -12.68 -24.47
C TRP A 548 -2.74 -12.86 -23.94
N THR A 549 -1.84 -13.31 -24.81
CA THR A 549 -0.39 -13.25 -24.54
C THR A 549 0.10 -11.80 -24.61
N GLU A 550 1.33 -11.54 -24.14
CA GLU A 550 1.99 -10.22 -24.28
C GLU A 550 2.03 -9.72 -25.74
N SER A 551 2.01 -10.63 -26.72
CA SER A 551 2.03 -10.31 -28.15
C SER A 551 0.62 -10.19 -28.77
N PHE A 552 -0.41 -10.00 -27.94
CA PHE A 552 -1.81 -9.84 -28.37
C PHE A 552 -2.41 -11.07 -29.08
N VAL A 553 -1.85 -12.27 -28.85
CA VAL A 553 -2.40 -13.54 -29.37
C VAL A 553 -3.43 -14.05 -28.38
N ARG A 554 -4.62 -14.45 -28.84
CA ARG A 554 -5.69 -14.96 -27.97
C ARG A 554 -5.29 -16.31 -27.39
N LYS A 555 -5.52 -16.50 -26.10
CA LYS A 555 -5.26 -17.76 -25.38
C LYS A 555 -6.51 -18.65 -25.37
N PRO A 556 -6.40 -19.95 -25.00
CA PRO A 556 -7.56 -20.79 -24.73
C PRO A 556 -8.56 -20.15 -23.74
N ALA A 557 -8.07 -19.35 -22.79
CA ALA A 557 -8.89 -18.55 -21.90
C ALA A 557 -9.85 -17.59 -22.63
N TYR A 558 -9.44 -16.98 -23.76
CA TYR A 558 -10.32 -16.13 -24.57
C TYR A 558 -11.52 -16.89 -25.11
N GLN A 559 -11.28 -18.08 -25.67
CA GLN A 559 -12.34 -18.97 -26.14
C GLN A 559 -13.28 -19.35 -24.98
N ALA A 560 -12.74 -19.77 -23.85
CA ALA A 560 -13.53 -20.16 -22.69
C ALA A 560 -14.41 -19.03 -22.14
N VAL A 561 -13.90 -17.79 -22.11
CA VAL A 561 -14.66 -16.59 -21.76
C VAL A 561 -15.78 -16.35 -22.77
N ALA A 562 -15.47 -16.40 -24.08
CA ALA A 562 -16.47 -16.21 -25.13
C ALA A 562 -17.62 -17.23 -25.05
N GLU A 563 -17.29 -18.50 -24.88
CA GLU A 563 -18.28 -19.57 -24.69
C GLU A 563 -19.12 -19.37 -23.42
N ALA A 564 -18.49 -18.97 -22.31
CA ALA A 564 -19.18 -18.72 -21.05
C ALA A 564 -20.19 -17.57 -21.17
N LEU A 565 -19.82 -16.48 -21.85
CA LEU A 565 -20.70 -15.35 -22.14
C LEU A 565 -21.82 -15.74 -23.10
N GLN A 566 -21.50 -16.46 -24.18
CA GLN A 566 -22.47 -16.90 -25.19
C GLN A 566 -23.54 -17.83 -24.61
N LYS A 567 -23.22 -18.62 -23.58
CA LYS A 567 -24.17 -19.47 -22.85
C LYS A 567 -25.24 -18.67 -22.09
N GLN A 568 -25.01 -17.38 -21.83
CA GLN A 568 -25.93 -16.52 -21.06
C GLN A 568 -26.91 -15.74 -21.94
N LYS A 569 -26.83 -15.89 -23.27
CA LYS A 569 -27.76 -15.29 -24.22
C LYS A 569 -29.16 -15.88 -24.17
#